data_AF-A0A6N2D1N2-F1
#
_entry.id   AF-A0A6N2D1N2-F1
#
_cell.length_a   1.000
_cell.length_b   1.000
_cell.length_c   1.000
_cell.angle_alpha   90.00
_cell.angle_beta   90.00
_cell.angle_gamma   90.00
#
_symmetry.space_group_name_H-M   'P 1'
#
loop_
_entity.id
_entity.type
_entity.pdbx_description
1 polymer ?
#
loop_
_entity_poly.entity_id
_entity_poly.type
_entity_poly.pdbx_seq_one_letter_code
_entity_poly.pdbx_strand_id
1 'polypeptide(L)'
;MLVLVIIVSVLVYFVVAFNNDSSDQKDRIRSQGGMYQKYKILVDATKDEGGIPLKIIKITAETLVLEYLNQKGRTTMIFTQNWNDIIINWDFASPTYGNHKLTWTFPEYHDQLLISNQIKSDLLEYQINLLIKLGGY
;
A
#
# COMPACT_ATOMS: atom_id res chain seq x y z
N MET A 1 39.28 0.68 24.39
CA MET A 1 38.66 -0.66 24.29
C MET A 1 37.25 -0.70 24.87
N LEU A 2 37.04 -0.30 26.13
CA LEU A 2 35.73 -0.35 26.82
C LEU A 2 34.59 0.39 26.08
N VAL A 3 34.87 1.60 25.57
CA VAL A 3 33.90 2.39 24.81
C VAL A 3 33.44 1.70 23.53
N LEU A 4 34.36 1.04 22.81
CA LEU A 4 34.03 0.29 21.59
C LEU A 4 33.15 -0.93 21.90
N VAL A 5 33.40 -1.63 23.00
CA VAL A 5 32.56 -2.75 23.45
C VAL A 5 31.15 -2.28 23.73
N ILE A 6 30.98 -1.16 24.43
CA ILE A 6 29.65 -0.58 24.73
C ILE A 6 28.93 -0.19 23.44
N ILE A 7 29.61 0.48 22.50
CA ILE A 7 29.01 0.87 21.21
C ILE A 7 28.56 -0.37 20.43
N VAL A 8 29.38 -1.42 20.37
CA VAL A 8 29.03 -2.67 19.67
C VAL A 8 27.85 -3.36 20.35
N SER A 9 27.83 -3.42 21.69
CA SER A 9 26.72 -4.02 22.44
C SER A 9 25.40 -3.28 22.20
N VAL A 10 25.43 -1.94 22.16
CA VAL A 10 24.24 -1.12 21.87
C VAL A 10 23.75 -1.35 20.45
N LEU A 11 24.64 -1.39 19.45
CA LEU A 11 24.28 -1.67 18.07
C LEU A 11 23.66 -3.07 17.89
N VAL A 12 24.24 -4.09 18.52
CA VAL A 12 23.70 -5.46 18.50
C VAL A 12 22.32 -5.50 19.14
N TYR A 13 22.11 -4.81 20.26
CA TYR A 13 20.81 -4.72 20.91
C TYR A 13 19.75 -4.11 19.98
N PHE A 14 20.05 -2.99 19.31
CA PHE A 14 19.11 -2.36 18.38
C PHE A 14 18.78 -3.25 17.17
N VAL A 15 19.76 -3.97 16.62
CA VAL A 15 19.52 -4.89 15.49
C VAL A 15 18.63 -6.06 15.92
N VAL A 16 18.86 -6.64 17.10
CA VAL A 16 18.02 -7.74 17.61
C VAL A 16 16.61 -7.25 17.92
N ALA A 17 16.46 -6.10 18.59
CA ALA A 17 15.15 -5.52 18.90
C ALA A 17 14.34 -5.23 17.63
N PHE A 18 14.97 -4.61 16.62
CA PHE A 18 14.32 -4.29 15.36
C PHE A 18 13.89 -5.54 14.57
N ASN A 19 14.71 -6.60 14.59
CA ASN A 19 14.35 -7.86 13.93
C ASN A 19 13.18 -8.56 14.63
N ASN A 20 13.14 -8.54 15.97
CA ASN A 20 12.03 -9.12 16.73
C ASN A 20 10.71 -8.37 16.47
N ASP A 21 10.73 -7.04 16.47
CA ASP A 21 9.52 -6.24 16.20
C ASP A 21 8.97 -6.50 14.77
N SER A 22 9.86 -6.69 13.79
CA SER A 22 9.44 -7.04 12.42
C SER A 22 8.89 -8.47 12.32
N SER A 23 9.44 -9.45 13.05
CA SER A 23 8.86 -10.80 13.08
C SER A 23 7.48 -10.80 13.73
N ASP A 24 7.32 -10.05 14.82
CA ASP A 24 6.06 -9.99 15.56
C ASP A 24 4.93 -9.38 14.71
N GLN A 25 5.24 -8.36 13.89
CA GLN A 25 4.29 -7.79 12.94
C GLN A 25 3.85 -8.82 11.90
N LYS A 26 4.79 -9.56 11.30
CA LYS A 26 4.49 -10.58 10.28
C LYS A 26 3.64 -11.71 10.85
N ASP A 27 3.95 -12.15 12.06
CA ASP A 27 3.22 -13.21 12.73
C ASP A 27 1.82 -12.76 13.15
N ARG A 28 1.64 -11.51 13.60
CA ARG A 28 0.31 -10.91 13.81
C ARG A 28 -0.54 -10.95 12.54
N ILE A 29 -0.02 -10.48 11.41
CA ILE A 29 -0.79 -10.48 10.15
C ILE A 29 -1.08 -11.91 9.69
N ARG A 30 -0.13 -12.83 9.85
CA ARG A 30 -0.32 -14.25 9.54
C ARG A 30 -1.41 -14.90 10.40
N SER A 31 -1.46 -14.59 11.69
CA SER A 31 -2.51 -15.07 12.59
C SER A 31 -3.91 -14.57 12.21
N GLN A 32 -3.99 -13.41 11.53
CA GLN A 32 -5.23 -12.83 10.99
C GLN A 32 -5.57 -13.37 9.58
N GLY A 33 -4.89 -14.42 9.10
CA GLY A 33 -5.13 -15.03 7.79
C GLY A 33 -4.34 -14.40 6.63
N GLY A 34 -3.38 -13.52 6.93
CA GLY A 34 -2.55 -12.83 5.94
C GLY A 34 -3.17 -11.53 5.41
N MET A 35 -2.37 -10.76 4.64
CA MET A 35 -2.78 -9.44 4.12
C MET A 35 -4.11 -9.45 3.36
N TYR A 36 -4.34 -10.46 2.52
CA TYR A 36 -5.58 -10.54 1.75
C TYR A 36 -6.80 -10.74 2.64
N GLN A 37 -6.74 -11.65 3.63
CA GLN A 37 -7.89 -11.89 4.50
C GLN A 37 -8.15 -10.72 5.44
N LYS A 38 -7.08 -10.13 5.99
CA LYS A 38 -7.16 -8.96 6.85
C LYS A 38 -7.84 -7.78 6.15
N TYR A 39 -7.47 -7.50 4.91
CA TYR A 39 -7.97 -6.36 4.13
C TYR A 39 -8.94 -6.78 3.01
N LYS A 40 -9.66 -7.88 3.19
CA LYS A 40 -10.46 -8.50 2.13
C LYS A 40 -11.48 -7.53 1.52
N ILE A 41 -12.21 -6.79 2.36
CA ILE A 41 -13.25 -5.86 1.91
C ILE A 41 -12.63 -4.75 1.07
N LEU A 42 -11.56 -4.14 1.56
CA LEU A 42 -10.85 -3.08 0.86
C LEU A 42 -10.25 -3.56 -0.47
N VAL A 43 -9.59 -4.72 -0.45
CA VAL A 43 -8.95 -5.29 -1.64
C VAL A 43 -9.98 -5.67 -2.69
N ASP A 44 -11.06 -6.34 -2.30
CA ASP A 44 -12.12 -6.75 -3.23
C ASP A 44 -12.85 -5.52 -3.79
N ALA A 45 -13.15 -4.51 -2.97
CA ALA A 45 -13.72 -3.25 -3.43
C ALA A 45 -12.80 -2.54 -4.44
N THR A 46 -11.48 -2.55 -4.21
CA THR A 46 -10.51 -1.95 -5.14
C THR A 46 -10.43 -2.72 -6.47
N LYS A 47 -10.64 -4.05 -6.48
CA LYS A 47 -10.54 -4.87 -7.70
C LYS A 47 -11.70 -4.66 -8.66
N ASP A 48 -12.87 -4.36 -8.14
CA ASP A 48 -14.11 -4.28 -8.91
C ASP A 48 -14.50 -2.83 -9.25
N GLU A 49 -13.80 -1.83 -8.73
CA GLU A 49 -14.09 -0.43 -9.00
C GLU A 49 -13.47 0.11 -10.30
N GLY A 50 -14.29 0.80 -11.10
CA GLY A 50 -13.84 1.56 -12.26
C GLY A 50 -13.69 0.76 -13.57
N GLY A 51 -14.14 -0.50 -13.62
CA GLY A 51 -14.12 -1.32 -14.83
C GLY A 51 -12.71 -1.77 -15.28
N ILE A 52 -11.69 -1.53 -14.44
CA ILE A 52 -10.32 -1.95 -14.67
C ILE A 52 -10.05 -3.19 -13.81
N PRO A 53 -9.90 -4.39 -14.40
CA PRO A 53 -9.73 -5.62 -13.64
C PRO A 53 -8.32 -5.70 -13.06
N LEU A 54 -8.13 -5.09 -11.89
CA LEU A 54 -6.91 -5.18 -11.11
C LEU A 54 -6.69 -6.62 -10.62
N LYS A 55 -5.53 -7.19 -10.94
CA LYS A 55 -5.14 -8.55 -10.55
C LYS A 55 -4.12 -8.50 -9.42
N ILE A 56 -4.24 -9.43 -8.48
CA ILE A 56 -3.20 -9.62 -7.45
C ILE A 56 -1.95 -10.17 -8.15
N ILE A 57 -0.84 -9.42 -8.08
CA ILE A 57 0.45 -9.85 -8.65
C ILE A 57 1.46 -10.24 -7.57
N LYS A 58 1.26 -9.80 -6.32
CA LYS A 58 2.13 -10.12 -5.19
C LYS A 58 1.36 -10.10 -3.88
N ILE A 59 1.57 -11.12 -3.06
CA ILE A 59 1.17 -11.14 -1.65
C ILE A 59 2.40 -11.56 -0.84
N THR A 60 2.67 -10.82 0.21
CA THR A 60 3.66 -11.12 1.25
C THR A 60 3.01 -10.97 2.62
N ALA A 61 3.77 -11.19 3.70
CA ALA A 61 3.25 -11.04 5.06
C ALA A 61 2.71 -9.63 5.35
N GLU A 62 3.30 -8.58 4.77
CA GLU A 62 2.95 -7.17 5.06
C GLU A 62 2.48 -6.39 3.84
N THR A 63 2.67 -6.92 2.63
CA THR A 63 2.34 -6.21 1.39
C THR A 63 1.45 -7.04 0.48
N LEU A 64 0.43 -6.40 -0.09
CA LEU A 64 -0.38 -6.91 -1.19
C LEU A 64 -0.33 -5.92 -2.35
N VAL A 65 -0.12 -6.41 -3.57
CA VAL A 65 -0.03 -5.59 -4.77
C VAL A 65 -1.08 -6.04 -5.78
N LEU A 66 -1.92 -5.09 -6.18
CA LEU A 66 -2.82 -5.21 -7.31
C LEU A 66 -2.26 -4.45 -8.51
N GLU A 67 -2.43 -5.00 -9.70
CA GLU A 67 -1.96 -4.37 -10.93
C GLU A 67 -2.91 -4.63 -12.10
N TYR A 68 -3.01 -3.63 -12.96
CA TYR A 68 -3.53 -3.76 -14.30
C TYR A 68 -2.58 -3.08 -15.28
N LEU A 69 -2.29 -3.77 -16.38
CA LEU A 69 -1.40 -3.31 -17.43
C LEU A 69 -2.08 -3.50 -18.77
N ASN A 70 -2.06 -2.45 -19.60
CA ASN A 70 -2.44 -2.51 -21.00
C ASN A 70 -1.52 -1.60 -21.85
N GLN A 71 -1.81 -1.50 -23.14
CA GLN A 71 -1.03 -0.67 -24.07
C GLN A 71 -1.08 0.84 -23.75
N LYS A 72 -2.08 1.30 -22.99
CA LYS A 72 -2.27 2.72 -22.63
C LYS A 72 -1.59 3.10 -21.32
N GLY A 73 -1.22 2.12 -20.49
CA GLY A 73 -0.53 2.36 -19.24
C GLY A 73 -0.62 1.21 -18.24
N ARG A 74 0.00 1.45 -17.10
CA ARG A 74 0.05 0.57 -15.93
C ARG A 74 -0.58 1.30 -14.75
N THR A 75 -1.46 0.64 -14.03
CA THR A 75 -1.97 1.09 -12.74
C THR A 75 -1.66 0.04 -11.70
N THR A 76 -1.10 0.46 -10.57
CA THR A 76 -0.67 -0.41 -9.49
C THR A 76 -1.20 0.15 -8.18
N MET A 77 -1.87 -0.70 -7.39
CA MET A 77 -2.28 -0.41 -6.02
C MET A 77 -1.47 -1.27 -5.06
N ILE A 78 -0.77 -0.64 -4.12
CA ILE A 78 0.12 -1.31 -3.16
C ILE A 78 -0.41 -1.05 -1.75
N PHE A 79 -0.81 -2.12 -1.08
CA PHE A 79 -1.27 -2.13 0.30
C PHE A 79 -0.13 -2.62 1.17
N THR A 80 0.36 -1.80 2.10
CA THR A 80 1.47 -2.12 3.00
C THR A 80 1.04 -1.91 4.45
N GLN A 81 0.97 -2.98 5.23
CA GLN A 81 0.83 -2.88 6.67
C GLN A 81 2.13 -2.33 7.26
N ASN A 82 2.02 -1.26 8.04
CA ASN A 82 3.11 -0.72 8.84
C ASN A 82 2.66 -0.55 10.30
N TRP A 83 3.06 -1.46 11.16
CA TRP A 83 2.62 -1.56 12.56
C TRP A 83 1.11 -1.39 12.74
N ASN A 84 0.67 -0.19 13.13
CA ASN A 84 -0.72 0.14 13.44
C ASN A 84 -1.43 0.87 12.31
N ASP A 85 -0.83 0.97 11.13
CA ASP A 85 -1.39 1.65 9.97
C ASP A 85 -1.37 0.75 8.72
N ILE A 86 -2.27 1.05 7.79
CA ILE A 86 -2.25 0.58 6.42
C ILE A 86 -1.89 1.75 5.51
N ILE A 87 -0.80 1.59 4.77
CA ILE A 87 -0.34 2.54 3.77
C ILE A 87 -0.79 2.01 2.41
N ILE A 88 -1.47 2.86 1.64
CA ILE A 88 -2.00 2.51 0.32
C ILE A 88 -1.37 3.44 -0.68
N ASN A 89 -0.68 2.89 -1.67
CA ASN A 89 -0.09 3.67 -2.75
C ASN A 89 -0.79 3.33 -4.06
N TRP A 90 -1.18 4.36 -4.81
CA TRP A 90 -1.57 4.26 -6.19
C TRP A 90 -0.45 4.80 -7.06
N ASP A 91 0.06 3.97 -7.96
CA ASP A 91 1.04 4.35 -8.98
C ASP A 91 0.41 4.16 -10.36
N PHE A 92 0.36 5.23 -11.16
CA PHE A 92 -0.12 5.18 -12.54
C PHE A 92 0.96 5.69 -13.49
N ALA A 93 1.25 4.90 -14.52
CA ALA A 93 2.22 5.24 -15.54
C ALA A 93 1.59 5.07 -16.92
N SER A 94 1.57 6.14 -17.71
CA SER A 94 1.05 6.13 -19.07
C SER A 94 1.98 6.91 -20.01
N PRO A 95 2.24 6.41 -21.23
CA PRO A 95 2.95 7.17 -22.25
C PRO A 95 2.25 8.49 -22.59
N THR A 96 0.91 8.52 -22.53
CA THR A 96 0.10 9.68 -22.92
C THR A 96 -0.11 10.65 -21.76
N TYR A 97 -0.37 10.13 -20.57
CA TYR A 97 -0.73 10.95 -19.41
C TYR A 97 0.43 11.20 -18.46
N GLY A 98 1.59 10.55 -18.64
CA GLY A 98 2.73 10.64 -17.74
C GLY A 98 2.61 9.72 -16.51
N ASN A 99 3.44 9.99 -15.51
CA ASN A 99 3.50 9.22 -14.28
C ASN A 99 2.86 10.00 -13.12
N HIS A 100 2.02 9.31 -12.34
CA HIS A 100 1.24 9.87 -11.26
C HIS A 100 1.29 8.95 -10.05
N LYS A 101 1.26 9.55 -8.87
CA LYS A 101 1.30 8.82 -7.62
C LYS A 101 0.43 9.49 -6.56
N LEU A 102 -0.32 8.69 -5.82
CA LEU A 102 -1.03 9.09 -4.62
C LEU A 102 -0.72 8.10 -3.49
N THR A 103 -0.70 8.61 -2.27
CA THR A 103 -0.44 7.82 -1.07
C THR A 103 -1.43 8.20 0.01
N TRP A 104 -2.04 7.20 0.62
CA TRP A 104 -2.92 7.33 1.77
C TRP A 104 -2.39 6.51 2.93
N THR A 105 -2.73 6.93 4.14
CA THR A 105 -2.38 6.21 5.38
C THR A 105 -3.58 6.23 6.30
N PHE A 106 -3.97 5.06 6.79
CA PHE A 106 -5.11 4.90 7.68
C PHE A 106 -4.73 4.02 8.87
N PRO A 107 -5.38 4.19 10.03
CA PRO A 107 -5.25 3.25 11.14
C PRO A 107 -5.64 1.82 10.74
N GLU A 108 -4.96 0.81 11.28
CA GLU A 108 -5.13 -0.63 11.00
C GLU A 108 -6.59 -1.09 11.10
N TYR A 109 -7.32 -0.54 12.08
CA TYR A 109 -8.71 -0.90 12.39
C TYR A 109 -9.74 0.09 11.85
N HIS A 110 -9.32 1.00 10.96
CA HIS A 110 -10.27 1.90 10.31
C HIS A 110 -11.24 1.11 9.40
N ASP A 111 -12.46 1.62 9.24
CA ASP A 111 -13.48 0.96 8.43
C ASP A 111 -13.03 0.87 6.96
N GLN A 112 -12.92 -0.37 6.46
CA GLN A 112 -12.38 -0.65 5.13
C GLN A 112 -13.25 -0.11 3.99
N LEU A 113 -14.57 0.01 4.18
CA LEU A 113 -15.46 0.62 3.19
C LEU A 113 -15.27 2.13 3.16
N LEU A 114 -15.08 2.77 4.31
CA LEU A 114 -14.76 4.20 4.38
C LEU A 114 -13.41 4.50 3.71
N ILE A 115 -12.40 3.66 3.93
CA ILE A 115 -11.11 3.76 3.21
C ILE A 115 -11.34 3.71 1.70
N SER A 116 -12.08 2.70 1.22
CA SER A 116 -12.33 2.52 -0.21
C SER A 116 -13.06 3.74 -0.80
N ASN A 117 -14.09 4.24 -0.12
CA ASN A 117 -14.85 5.41 -0.56
C ASN A 117 -13.98 6.67 -0.64
N GLN A 118 -13.11 6.88 0.35
CA GLN A 118 -12.19 8.02 0.35
C GLN A 118 -11.22 7.95 -0.83
N ILE A 119 -10.55 6.80 -1.01
CA ILE A 119 -9.60 6.59 -2.11
C ILE A 119 -10.28 6.81 -3.47
N LYS A 120 -11.50 6.31 -3.64
CA LYS A 120 -12.27 6.49 -4.87
C LYS A 120 -12.59 7.97 -5.13
N SER A 121 -13.03 8.69 -4.10
CA SER A 121 -13.32 10.12 -4.20
C SER A 121 -12.07 10.90 -4.61
N ASP A 122 -10.95 10.65 -3.95
CA ASP A 122 -9.68 11.32 -4.22
C ASP A 122 -9.15 11.02 -5.63
N LEU A 123 -9.25 9.76 -6.06
CA LEU A 123 -8.87 9.35 -7.42
C LEU A 123 -9.74 10.02 -8.49
N LEU A 124 -11.06 10.13 -8.25
CA LEU A 124 -11.97 10.80 -9.18
C LEU A 124 -11.64 12.29 -9.30
N GLU A 125 -11.45 12.97 -8.17
CA GLU A 125 -11.07 14.39 -8.15
C GLU A 125 -9.72 14.60 -8.87
N TYR A 126 -8.75 13.72 -8.60
CA TYR A 126 -7.45 13.76 -9.26
C TYR A 126 -7.56 13.60 -10.78
N GLN A 127 -8.35 12.62 -11.24
CA GLN A 127 -8.58 12.38 -12.67
C GLN A 127 -9.23 13.58 -13.36
N ILE A 128 -10.25 14.19 -12.74
CA ILE A 128 -10.91 15.39 -13.28
C ILE A 128 -9.90 16.53 -13.40
N ASN A 129 -9.11 16.79 -12.35
CA ASN A 129 -8.09 17.83 -12.34
C ASN A 129 -7.00 17.59 -13.39
N LEU A 130 -6.59 16.34 -13.59
CA LEU A 130 -5.63 15.96 -14.62
C LEU A 130 -6.17 16.26 -16.03
N LEU A 131 -7.42 15.90 -16.31
CA LEU A 131 -8.06 16.16 -17.60
C LEU A 131 -8.21 17.65 -17.88
N ILE A 132 -8.63 18.44 -16.89
CA ILE A 132 -8.69 19.92 -16.99
C ILE A 132 -7.31 20.49 -17.33
N LYS A 133 -6.27 20.06 -16.61
CA LYS A 133 -4.90 20.55 -16.80
C LYS A 133 -4.33 20.21 -18.18
N LEU A 134 -4.72 19.08 -18.75
CA LEU A 134 -4.27 18.64 -20.08
C LEU A 134 -5.07 19.25 -21.24
N GLY A 135 -6.01 20.17 -20.96
CA GLY A 135 -6.81 20.83 -21.98
C GLY A 135 -7.89 19.92 -22.58
N GLY A 136 -8.34 18.92 -21.83
CA GLY A 136 -9.42 18.02 -22.24
C GLY A 136 -10.81 18.64 -22.09
N TYR A 137 -11.08 19.74 -22.81
CA TYR A 137 -12.40 20.25 -23.17
C TYR A 137 -12.34 20.97 -24.51
#